data_AF-A0A0M1JC53-F1
#
_entry.id   AF-A0A0M1JC53-F1
#
_cell.length_a   1.000
_cell.length_b   1.000
_cell.length_c   1.000
_cell.angle_alpha   90.00
_cell.angle_beta   90.00
_cell.angle_gamma   90.00
#
_symmetry.space_group_name_H-M   'P 1'
#
loop_
_entity.id
_entity.type
_entity.pdbx_description
1 polymer ?
#
loop_
_entity_poly.entity_id
_entity_poly.type
_entity_poly.pdbx_seq_one_letter_code
_entity_poly.pdbx_strand_id
1 'polypeptide(L)' 'MATLYIDGIDEEIITQLQSKAKQFNTNINELTTQFIAYGLKNYPETKPSNINSLFGLVASSTDGVEFQNAMREE' A
#
# COMPACT_ATOMS: atom_id res chain seq x y z
N MET A 1 10.43 -4.36 10.85
CA MET A 1 8.98 -4.25 11.07
C MET A 1 8.51 -3.07 10.24
N ALA A 2 7.58 -3.26 9.32
CA ALA A 2 7.07 -2.19 8.47
C ALA A 2 5.84 -1.56 9.11
N THR A 3 5.76 -0.23 9.10
CA THR A 3 4.58 0.51 9.55
C THR A 3 3.91 1.14 8.33
N LEU A 4 2.60 0.95 8.21
CA LEU A 4 1.78 1.56 7.16
C LEU A 4 0.88 2.61 7.82
N TYR A 5 0.93 3.84 7.30
CA TYR A 5 -0.03 4.90 7.61
C TYR A 5 -1.05 4.96 6.47
N ILE A 6 -2.34 5.00 6.81
CA ILE A 6 -3.43 5.08 5.84
C ILE A 6 -4.20 6.37 6.13
N ASP A 7 -3.99 7.36 5.26
CA ASP A 7 -4.65 8.66 5.34
C ASP A 7 -5.90 8.71 4.46
N GLY A 8 -6.78 9.69 4.69
CA GLY A 8 -7.97 9.91 3.87
C GLY A 8 -9.09 8.89 4.09
N ILE A 9 -9.08 8.16 5.21
CA ILE A 9 -10.20 7.30 5.60
C ILE A 9 -11.32 8.16 6.19
N ASP A 10 -12.52 8.00 5.65
CA ASP A 10 -13.72 8.66 6.17
C ASP A 10 -14.01 8.26 7.63
N GLU A 11 -14.48 9.22 8.43
CA GLU A 11 -14.82 9.01 9.84
C GLU A 11 -15.89 7.92 10.05
N GLU A 12 -16.81 7.78 9.09
CA GLU A 12 -17.81 6.71 9.11
C GLU A 12 -17.14 5.33 9.05
N ILE A 13 -16.15 5.17 8.15
CA ILE A 13 -15.41 3.91 8.00
C ILE A 13 -14.61 3.63 9.27
N ILE A 14 -14.00 4.65 9.88
CA ILE A 14 -13.30 4.52 11.17
C ILE A 14 -14.25 4.01 12.26
N THR A 15 -15.46 4.58 12.33
CA THR A 15 -16.49 4.18 13.29
C THR A 15 -16.95 2.74 13.08
N GLN A 16 -17.14 2.33 11.82
CA GLN A 16 -17.49 0.95 11.48
C GLN A 16 -16.37 -0.03 11.85
N LEU A 17 -15.10 0.32 11.60
CA LEU A 17 -13.94 -0.48 11.99
C LEU A 17 -13.85 -0.65 13.51
N GLN A 18 -14.07 0.43 14.26
CA GLN A 18 -14.10 0.39 15.73
C GLN A 18 -15.22 -0.53 16.25
N SER A 19 -16.41 -0.44 15.67
CA SER A 19 -17.55 -1.29 16.04
C SER A 19 -17.26 -2.76 15.78
N LYS A 20 -16.72 -3.10 14.59
CA LYS A 20 -16.31 -4.47 14.25
C LYS A 20 -15.20 -4.98 15.16
N ALA A 21 -14.19 -4.18 15.45
CA ALA A 21 -13.10 -4.58 16.34
C ALA A 21 -13.62 -4.98 17.73
N LYS A 22 -14.58 -4.22 18.28
CA LYS A 22 -15.28 -4.57 19.53
C LYS A 22 -16.05 -5.87 19.43
N GLN A 23 -16.81 -6.07 18.35
CA GLN A 23 -17.60 -7.29 18.14
C GLN A 23 -16.72 -8.55 18.11
N PHE A 24 -15.53 -8.45 17.50
CA PHE A 24 -14.57 -9.56 17.40
C PHE A 24 -13.59 -9.63 18.58
N ASN A 25 -13.75 -8.78 19.60
CA ASN A 25 -12.85 -8.68 20.74
C ASN A 25 -11.36 -8.57 20.32
N THR A 26 -11.09 -7.75 19.31
CA THR A 26 -9.74 -7.49 18.77
C THR A 26 -9.50 -5.98 18.68
N ASN A 27 -8.27 -5.58 18.33
CA ASN A 27 -7.92 -4.18 18.08
C ASN A 27 -8.03 -3.84 16.59
N ILE A 28 -8.10 -2.54 16.28
CA ILE A 28 -8.27 -2.04 14.90
C ILE A 28 -7.08 -2.44 14.01
N ASN A 29 -5.84 -2.38 14.52
CA ASN A 29 -4.66 -2.69 13.71
C ASN A 29 -4.64 -4.15 13.28
N GLU A 30 -4.99 -5.05 14.19
CA GLU A 30 -5.09 -6.48 13.94
C GLU A 30 -6.23 -6.79 12.96
N LEU A 31 -7.41 -6.18 13.16
CA LEU A 31 -8.54 -6.31 12.23
C LEU A 31 -8.19 -5.81 10.81
N THR A 32 -7.57 -4.64 10.70
CA THR A 32 -7.11 -4.08 9.42
C THR A 32 -6.07 -4.97 8.74
N THR A 33 -5.15 -5.55 9.52
CA THR A 33 -4.17 -6.51 9.00
C THR A 33 -4.86 -7.75 8.42
N GLN A 34 -5.88 -8.28 9.11
CA GLN A 34 -6.66 -9.42 8.62
C GLN A 34 -7.43 -9.08 7.33
N PHE A 35 -8.00 -7.88 7.23
CA PHE A 35 -8.68 -7.45 5.99
C PHE A 35 -7.73 -7.28 4.83
N ILE A 36 -6.55 -6.69 5.04
CA ILE A 36 -5.50 -6.60 4.00
C ILE A 36 -5.10 -8.00 3.55
N ALA A 37 -4.82 -8.91 4.49
CA ALA A 37 -4.43 -10.28 4.18
C ALA A 37 -5.54 -11.05 3.43
N TYR A 38 -6.81 -10.87 3.82
CA TYR A 38 -7.94 -11.46 3.12
C TYR A 38 -8.10 -10.89 1.71
N GLY A 39 -7.96 -9.58 1.56
CA GLY A 39 -7.99 -8.91 0.25
C GLY A 39 -6.90 -9.44 -0.68
N LEU A 40 -5.67 -9.58 -0.18
CA LEU A 40 -4.55 -10.14 -0.95
C LEU A 40 -4.77 -11.61 -1.36
N LYS A 41 -5.32 -12.44 -0.47
CA LYS A 41 -5.61 -13.86 -0.75
C LYS A 41 -6.73 -14.05 -1.78
N ASN A 42 -7.69 -13.14 -1.81
CA ASN A 42 -8.83 -13.19 -2.73
C ASN A 42 -8.66 -12.28 -3.94
N TYR A 43 -7.51 -11.60 -4.06
CA TYR A 43 -7.18 -10.84 -5.25
C TYR A 43 -6.91 -11.84 -6.38
N PRO A 44 -7.68 -11.82 -7.48
CA PRO A 44 -7.47 -12.74 -8.57
C PRO A 44 -6.03 -12.54 -9.11
N GLU A 45 -5.22 -13.60 -9.10
CA GLU A 45 -3.86 -13.64 -9.66
C GLU A 45 -3.82 -13.43 -11.19
N THR A 46 -4.85 -12.82 -11.79
CA THR A 46 -4.98 -12.69 -13.25
C THR A 46 -4.10 -11.61 -13.86
N LYS A 47 -3.30 -10.89 -13.07
CA LYS A 47 -2.14 -10.15 -13.56
C LYS A 47 -0.99 -10.29 -12.58
N PRO A 48 0.09 -11.01 -12.93
CA PRO A 48 1.35 -10.80 -12.23
C PRO A 48 1.66 -9.30 -12.28
N SER A 49 2.01 -8.72 -11.14
CA SER A 49 2.50 -7.36 -11.05
C SER A 49 3.77 -7.25 -11.91
N ASN A 50 3.61 -6.91 -13.18
CA ASN A 50 4.72 -6.42 -13.97
C ASN A 50 5.23 -5.19 -13.21
N ILE A 51 6.49 -5.19 -12.80
CA ILE A 51 7.12 -4.07 -12.09
C ILE A 51 6.94 -2.74 -12.88
N ASN A 52 6.72 -2.84 -14.20
CA ASN A 52 6.36 -1.73 -15.07
C ASN A 52 4.96 -1.12 -14.80
N SER A 53 4.11 -1.74 -13.96
CA SER A 53 2.78 -1.21 -13.60
C SER A 53 2.79 -0.46 -12.26
N LEU A 54 3.81 -0.65 -11.41
CA LEU A 54 4.04 0.20 -10.24
C LEU A 54 4.87 1.45 -10.59
N PHE A 55 5.62 1.39 -11.71
CA PHE A 55 6.32 2.53 -12.32
C PHE A 55 5.70 2.94 -13.68
N GLY A 56 4.47 2.49 -13.95
CA GLY A 56 3.78 2.78 -15.21
C GLY A 56 3.21 4.18 -15.15
N LEU A 57 3.99 5.13 -15.66
CA LEU A 57 3.85 6.59 -15.53
C LEU A 57 4.58 7.14 -14.30
N VAL A 58 5.92 7.03 -14.31
CA VAL A 58 6.67 8.29 -14.11
C VAL A 58 6.08 9.25 -15.14
N ALA A 59 5.19 10.13 -14.70
CA ALA A 59 4.72 11.22 -15.53
C ALA A 59 5.98 11.87 -16.11
N SER A 60 5.95 12.12 -17.40
CA SER A 60 6.96 12.86 -18.17
C SER A 60 7.07 14.32 -17.69
N SER A 61 7.15 14.57 -16.39
CA SER A 61 7.26 15.89 -15.76
C SER A 61 8.63 16.14 -15.16
N THR A 62 9.53 15.14 -15.08
CA THR A 62 10.96 15.43 -14.92
C THR A 62 11.60 15.61 -16.29
N ASP A 63 11.53 16.84 -16.77
CA ASP A 63 12.41 17.41 -17.78
C ASP A 63 13.86 17.56 -17.23
N GLY A 64 14.38 16.53 -16.56
CA GLY A 64 15.69 16.61 -15.90
C GLY A 64 15.98 15.59 -14.80
N VAL A 65 15.95 14.29 -15.12
CA VAL A 65 16.76 13.33 -14.36
C VAL A 65 17.87 12.83 -15.29
N GLU A 66 18.96 13.59 -15.31
CA GLU A 66 20.23 13.05 -15.79
C GLU A 66 20.72 12.03 -14.75
N PHE A 67 20.76 10.77 -15.14
CA PHE A 67 21.49 9.77 -14.38
C PHE A 67 22.97 10.16 -14.42
N GLN A 68 23.47 10.77 -13.34
CA GLN A 68 24.91 10.89 -13.15
C GLN A 68 25.46 9.48 -12.99
N ASN A 69 26.12 8.99 -14.03
CA ASN A 69 27.00 7.83 -13.96
C ASN A 69 28.01 8.09 -12.82
N ALA A 70 27.73 7.57 -11.63
CA ALA A 70 28.74 7.45 -10.59
C ALA A 70 29.72 6.34 -11.03
N MET A 71 30.55 6.63 -12.04
CA MET A 71 31.81 5.92 -12.22
C MET A 71 32.62 6.18 -10.96
N ARG A 72 32.82 5.13 -10.18
CA ARG A 72 33.80 5.11 -9.09
C ARG A 72 35.17 5.28 -9.72
N GLU A 73 35.83 6.40 -9.48
CA GLU A 73 37.28 6.54 -9.71
C GLU A 73 38.00 5.63 -8.70
N GLU A 74 38.83 4.72 -9.22
CA GLU A 74 39.98 4.14 -8.50
C GLU A 74 41.25 4.83 -8.99
#